data_AF-A0A8J6L195-F1
#
_entry.id   AF-A0A8J6L195-F1
#
_cell.length_a   1.000
_cell.length_b   1.000
_cell.length_c   1.000
_cell.angle_alpha   90.00
_cell.angle_beta   90.00
_cell.angle_gamma   90.00
#
_symmetry.space_group_name_H-M   'P 1'
#
loop_
_entity.id
_entity.type
_entity.pdbx_description
1 polymer ?
#
loop_
_entity_poly.entity_id
_entity_poly.type
_entity_poly.pdbx_seq_one_letter_code
_entity_poly.pdbx_strand_id
1 'polypeptide(L)'
;FSIPVIQIVYETLKDQQEGKKGKTTIKTGASVLNKWQMNPYDRGSAFGTDKFGFGFGGTGKKSHNKQFDNYGEEFTMHDTIGCYLDIDKGHVKFSKNGNAQVSQTKFLPNAPKALIVEPSRELAEQTLNKVKQFKKYIDNPKLRELLIIGGVAARDQLSVLDNGVDIVVGTPGRLDDLVSTGKLNLSQVRFLVLDEADGLLSQGYSDFINRMHSQIPQITSDGKRLQVIVCSATLHSFDVKKLSEKIMHFPTWVDLKGEDSVPDTVHHVVVPVNPKTDKLWERLGKNHIRTDDVHAKDNTRPGANSPEMWSEAIKILKGEYAVRAIKEHKMDQAIIFCRTKIDCDNLEQYFMQQGGGPDKKGHQFSCVCLHGDRKPHERKQNLERFKKGDVRFLICTDVAARGIDIHGVPYVINVTLPDEKQNYVHRIGRVGRAERMGLAISLVATEKEKVWYHVCSNRGKGCYNTRLKEDGGCTIWYNEMQLLSEIEEHLNCTISQVEPDIKVPVDEFDGKVTYGQKRAAGGGNYKGHVDILAPTVQELAALEKEAQTSFLHLG
;
A
#
# COMPACT_ATOMS: atom_id res chain seq x y z
N PHE A 1 22.78 41.85 9.60
CA PHE A 1 23.99 41.04 9.88
C PHE A 1 23.87 39.71 9.16
N SER A 2 24.87 39.32 8.39
CA SER A 2 24.83 38.08 7.60
C SER A 2 24.62 36.87 8.52
N ILE A 3 23.89 35.84 8.06
CA ILE A 3 23.67 34.56 8.76
C ILE A 3 24.97 33.99 9.39
N PRO A 4 26.15 34.10 8.73
CA PRO A 4 27.46 33.82 9.34
C PRO A 4 27.70 34.44 10.72
N VAL A 5 27.33 35.72 10.90
CA VAL A 5 27.53 36.44 12.17
C VAL A 5 26.56 35.94 13.23
N ILE A 6 25.33 35.60 12.85
CA ILE A 6 24.33 35.02 13.77
C ILE A 6 24.80 33.63 14.23
N GLN A 7 25.34 32.80 13.33
CA GLN A 7 25.92 31.51 13.68
C GLN A 7 27.13 31.67 14.62
N ILE A 8 28.02 32.62 14.35
CA ILE A 8 29.17 32.90 15.22
C ILE A 8 28.69 33.31 16.62
N VAL A 9 27.69 34.18 16.71
CA VAL A 9 27.15 34.64 17.99
C VAL A 9 26.49 33.49 18.76
N TYR A 10 25.67 32.67 18.08
CA TYR A 10 25.02 31.50 18.68
C TYR A 10 26.04 30.48 19.21
N GLU A 11 27.02 30.07 18.41
CA GLU A 11 28.04 29.11 18.82
C GLU A 11 28.93 29.67 19.94
N THR A 12 29.16 30.97 19.97
CA THR A 12 29.95 31.61 21.04
C THR A 12 29.18 31.63 22.36
N LEU A 13 27.87 31.88 22.34
CA LEU A 13 27.02 31.80 23.53
C LEU A 13 26.91 30.36 24.05
N LYS A 14 26.79 29.38 23.14
CA LYS A 14 26.78 27.95 23.47
C LYS A 14 28.09 27.49 24.09
N ASP A 15 29.24 27.83 23.50
CA ASP A 15 30.56 27.46 24.03
C ASP A 15 30.82 28.08 25.42
N GLN A 16 30.27 29.27 25.70
CA GLN A 16 30.30 29.89 27.04
C GLN A 16 29.42 29.16 28.05
N GLN A 17 28.22 28.73 27.66
CA GLN A 17 27.33 27.92 28.51
C GLN A 17 27.92 26.53 28.81
N GLU A 18 28.63 25.93 27.84
CA GLU A 18 29.32 24.65 27.98
C GLU A 18 30.69 24.75 28.68
N GLY A 19 31.10 25.96 29.10
CA GLY A 19 32.31 26.18 29.92
C GLY A 19 33.65 26.00 29.18
N LYS A 20 33.67 26.06 27.85
CA LYS A 20 34.91 25.90 27.07
C LYS A 20 35.80 27.13 27.23
N LYS A 21 37.10 26.94 27.50
CA LYS A 21 38.08 28.04 27.64
C LYS A 21 38.70 28.39 26.29
N GLY A 22 38.64 29.67 25.90
CA GLY A 22 39.29 30.20 24.69
C GLY A 22 40.82 30.20 24.77
N LYS A 23 41.51 30.20 23.63
CA LYS A 23 42.97 30.27 23.59
C LYS A 23 43.44 31.70 23.88
N THR A 24 44.12 31.89 25.01
CA THR A 24 44.65 33.18 25.45
C THR A 24 45.98 33.49 24.77
N THR A 25 45.99 34.03 23.55
CA THR A 25 47.11 34.86 23.08
C THR A 25 46.74 35.75 21.89
N ILE A 26 46.34 37.00 22.16
CA ILE A 26 46.51 38.10 21.19
C ILE A 26 47.19 39.25 21.93
N LYS A 27 48.46 39.49 21.59
CA LYS A 27 49.29 40.56 22.17
C LYS A 27 48.79 41.92 21.67
N THR A 28 48.48 42.83 22.61
CA THR A 28 48.11 44.22 22.34
C THR A 28 49.36 45.08 22.14
N GLY A 29 49.64 45.46 20.89
CA GLY A 29 50.49 46.62 20.58
C GLY A 29 49.63 47.89 20.57
N ALA A 30 50.08 48.91 21.30
CA ALA A 30 49.33 50.13 21.57
C ALA A 30 49.01 50.95 20.30
N SER A 31 47.72 51.24 20.07
CA SER A 31 47.15 52.54 19.69
C SER A 31 45.75 52.37 19.09
N VAL A 32 44.80 53.16 19.62
CA VAL A 32 43.40 53.35 19.17
C VAL A 32 42.48 52.12 19.26
N LEU A 33 41.55 52.16 20.22
CA LEU A 33 40.43 51.23 20.37
C LEU A 33 39.48 51.31 19.15
N ASN A 34 39.72 50.49 18.13
CA ASN A 34 38.71 50.19 17.10
C ASN A 34 37.84 49.00 17.54
N LYS A 35 36.52 49.23 17.52
CA LYS A 35 35.45 48.47 18.19
C LYS A 35 35.12 47.07 17.64
N TRP A 36 36.02 46.44 16.90
CA TRP A 36 35.77 45.11 16.29
C TRP A 36 37.04 44.25 16.31
N GLN A 37 37.19 43.40 17.33
CA GLN A 37 38.22 42.35 17.35
C GLN A 37 37.61 40.99 16.99
N MET A 38 38.39 40.14 16.31
CA MET A 38 38.03 38.76 15.98
C MET A 38 37.93 37.88 17.22
N ASN A 39 36.99 36.94 17.17
CA ASN A 39 36.65 35.99 18.23
C ASN A 39 37.84 35.09 18.62
N PRO A 40 38.14 34.89 19.92
CA PRO A 40 39.27 34.07 20.42
C PRO A 40 39.17 32.56 20.19
N TYR A 41 38.08 32.04 19.62
CA TYR A 41 37.91 30.62 19.30
C TYR A 41 38.29 30.33 17.83
N ASP A 42 39.03 29.25 17.57
CA ASP A 42 39.33 28.80 16.20
C ASP A 42 38.04 28.29 15.54
N ARG A 43 37.64 28.92 14.43
CA ARG A 43 36.42 28.62 13.68
C ARG A 43 36.72 28.11 12.26
N GLY A 44 37.94 27.66 11.98
CA GLY A 44 38.37 27.21 10.64
C GLY A 44 37.52 26.08 10.04
N SER A 45 36.91 25.23 10.87
CA SER A 45 35.96 24.18 10.45
C SER A 45 34.49 24.59 10.48
N ALA A 46 34.14 25.69 11.16
CA ALA A 46 32.75 26.13 11.33
C ALA A 46 32.19 26.82 10.07
N PHE A 47 33.07 27.29 9.18
CA PHE A 47 32.69 27.87 7.90
C PHE A 47 32.96 26.88 6.75
N GLY A 48 31.98 26.03 6.48
CA GLY A 48 31.72 25.49 5.15
C GLY A 48 32.68 24.45 4.58
N THR A 49 33.46 23.73 5.39
CA THR A 49 34.32 22.63 4.89
C THR A 49 34.13 21.28 5.62
N ASP A 50 33.25 21.23 6.61
CA ASP A 50 32.83 20.02 7.31
C ASP A 50 31.69 19.29 6.55
N LYS A 51 31.63 17.95 6.64
CA LYS A 51 30.56 17.08 6.09
C LYS A 51 29.16 17.49 6.58
N PHE A 52 29.07 18.22 7.68
CA PHE A 52 27.85 18.75 8.30
C PHE A 52 27.78 20.29 8.30
N GLY A 53 28.78 20.98 7.75
CA GLY A 53 28.88 22.44 7.77
C GLY A 53 28.05 23.13 6.68
N PHE A 54 27.34 24.21 7.03
CA PHE A 54 26.58 25.03 6.09
C PHE A 54 27.37 26.30 5.72
N GLY A 55 27.84 26.40 4.48
CA GLY A 55 28.42 27.65 3.95
C GLY A 55 27.33 28.60 3.47
N PHE A 56 27.20 29.77 4.10
CA PHE A 56 26.29 30.85 3.68
C PHE A 56 27.10 32.02 3.14
N GLY A 57 27.08 32.22 1.82
CA GLY A 57 27.71 33.36 1.14
C GLY A 57 26.70 34.45 0.75
N GLY A 58 27.20 35.65 0.43
CA GLY A 58 26.38 36.77 -0.07
C GLY A 58 25.75 36.55 -1.45
N THR A 59 26.02 35.42 -2.09
CA THR A 59 25.63 35.05 -3.46
C THR A 59 24.27 34.36 -3.56
N GLY A 60 23.48 34.31 -2.48
CA GLY A 60 22.17 33.62 -2.51
C GLY A 60 22.31 32.12 -2.84
N LYS A 61 23.46 31.52 -2.55
CA LYS A 61 23.77 30.10 -2.84
C LYS A 61 24.28 29.40 -1.58
N LYS A 62 23.79 28.19 -1.36
CA LYS A 62 24.25 27.26 -0.33
C LYS A 62 25.24 26.28 -0.96
N SER A 63 26.39 26.08 -0.32
CA SER A 63 27.36 25.07 -0.75
C SER A 63 27.27 23.83 0.15
N HIS A 64 27.04 22.66 -0.44
CA HIS A 64 27.14 21.36 0.24
C HIS A 64 27.80 20.35 -0.70
N ASN A 65 28.86 19.69 -0.24
CA ASN A 65 29.55 18.61 -0.98
C ASN A 65 29.92 18.99 -2.44
N LYS A 66 30.45 20.21 -2.64
CA LYS A 66 30.79 20.82 -3.95
C LYS A 66 29.60 21.10 -4.88
N GLN A 67 28.36 20.97 -4.41
CA GLN A 67 27.16 21.43 -5.11
C GLN A 67 26.70 22.78 -4.56
N PHE A 68 26.23 23.65 -5.45
CA PHE A 68 25.75 24.99 -5.14
C PHE A 68 24.26 25.08 -5.43
N ASP A 69 23.43 25.11 -4.38
CA ASP A 69 21.98 25.25 -4.48
C ASP A 69 21.58 26.71 -4.29
N ASN A 70 20.64 27.21 -5.10
CA ASN A 70 20.09 28.54 -4.92
C ASN A 70 19.27 28.59 -3.62
N TYR A 71 19.59 29.54 -2.74
CA TYR A 71 18.92 29.79 -1.48
C TYR A 71 18.75 31.29 -1.28
N GLY A 72 17.56 31.79 -1.60
CA GLY A 72 17.19 33.19 -1.46
C GLY A 72 17.70 34.10 -2.58
N GLU A 73 17.67 35.40 -2.34
CA GLU A 73 18.15 36.44 -3.26
C GLU A 73 19.61 36.82 -2.95
N GLU A 74 20.36 37.23 -3.98
CA GLU A 74 21.70 37.81 -3.82
C GLU A 74 21.66 39.13 -3.03
N PHE A 75 22.71 39.39 -2.25
CA PHE A 75 22.88 40.63 -1.52
C PHE A 75 23.99 41.48 -2.17
N THR A 76 23.70 42.76 -2.38
CA THR A 76 24.67 43.73 -2.91
C THR A 76 25.21 44.62 -1.81
N MET A 77 26.30 45.37 -2.09
CA MET A 77 26.90 46.30 -1.12
C MET A 77 25.95 47.44 -0.68
N HIS A 78 24.83 47.65 -1.37
CA HIS A 78 23.86 48.70 -1.09
C HIS A 78 22.63 48.19 -0.30
N ASP A 79 22.57 46.90 -0.02
CA ASP A 79 21.45 46.30 0.70
C ASP A 79 21.64 46.37 2.22
N THR A 80 20.61 46.83 2.93
CA THR A 80 20.55 46.88 4.39
C THR A 80 19.81 45.65 4.94
N ILE A 81 20.48 44.81 5.72
CA ILE A 81 19.87 43.58 6.28
C ILE A 81 19.50 43.76 7.74
N GLY A 82 18.20 43.81 8.04
CA GLY A 82 17.66 43.81 9.40
C GLY A 82 17.46 42.40 9.94
N CYS A 83 17.62 42.22 11.25
CA CYS A 83 17.35 40.95 11.94
C CYS A 83 16.44 41.25 13.13
N TYR A 84 15.40 40.44 13.32
CA TYR A 84 14.46 40.56 14.41
C TYR A 84 14.50 39.27 15.21
N LEU A 85 14.74 39.39 16.51
CA LEU A 85 14.63 38.30 17.47
C LEU A 85 13.44 38.57 18.38
N ASP A 86 12.48 37.66 18.36
CA ASP A 86 11.38 37.61 19.33
C ASP A 86 11.76 36.54 20.37
N ILE A 87 12.30 37.01 21.49
CA ILE A 87 12.88 36.16 22.55
C ILE A 87 11.78 35.38 23.26
N ASP A 88 10.60 35.96 23.43
CA ASP A 88 9.48 35.34 24.15
C ASP A 88 8.82 34.23 23.33
N LYS A 89 8.85 34.34 21.99
CA LYS A 89 8.28 33.34 21.07
C LYS A 89 9.31 32.45 20.40
N GLY A 90 10.60 32.67 20.66
CA GLY A 90 11.70 31.91 20.05
C GLY A 90 11.78 32.06 18.52
N HIS A 91 11.33 33.20 17.97
CA HIS A 91 11.31 33.41 16.52
C HIS A 91 12.44 34.32 16.05
N VAL A 92 13.05 33.97 14.92
CA VAL A 92 14.03 34.80 14.21
C VAL A 92 13.46 35.20 12.85
N LYS A 93 13.57 36.47 12.48
CA LYS A 93 13.20 37.00 11.16
C LYS A 93 14.31 37.89 10.62
N PHE A 94 14.33 38.09 9.30
CA PHE A 94 15.22 39.08 8.68
C PHE A 94 14.46 39.98 7.69
N SER A 95 15.03 41.15 7.40
CA SER A 95 14.56 42.08 6.37
C SER A 95 15.71 42.48 5.44
N LYS A 96 15.37 42.83 4.20
CA LYS A 96 16.28 43.46 3.22
C LYS A 96 15.70 44.83 2.86
N ASN A 97 16.46 45.89 3.05
CA ASN A 97 16.08 47.30 2.84
C ASN A 97 14.78 47.69 3.57
N GLY A 98 14.59 47.22 4.81
CA GLY A 98 13.40 47.51 5.60
C GLY A 98 12.16 46.71 5.23
N ASN A 99 12.17 45.98 4.11
CA ASN A 99 11.13 45.00 3.80
C ASN A 99 11.44 43.70 4.55
N ALA A 100 10.67 43.42 5.60
CA ALA A 100 10.63 42.09 6.20
C ALA A 100 10.12 41.11 5.14
N GLN A 101 11.04 40.41 4.46
CA GLN A 101 10.67 39.21 3.74
C GLN A 101 10.38 38.16 4.79
N VAL A 102 9.12 38.11 5.21
CA VAL A 102 8.62 36.91 5.85
C VAL A 102 8.77 35.84 4.79
N SER A 103 9.63 34.84 5.03
CA SER A 103 9.43 33.53 4.42
C SER A 103 8.16 32.94 5.05
N GLN A 104 7.01 33.61 4.85
CA GLN A 104 5.74 32.92 4.85
C GLN A 104 5.94 31.87 3.77
N THR A 105 6.00 30.61 4.16
CA THR A 105 5.88 29.52 3.21
C THR A 105 4.58 29.80 2.49
N LYS A 106 4.67 30.37 1.28
CA LYS A 106 3.50 30.84 0.53
C LYS A 106 2.57 29.64 0.46
N PHE A 107 1.38 29.75 1.02
CA PHE A 107 0.43 28.64 1.00
C PHE A 107 0.15 28.34 -0.47
N LEU A 108 0.69 27.23 -0.96
CA LEU A 108 0.51 26.80 -2.34
C LEU A 108 -0.75 25.93 -2.31
N PRO A 109 -1.85 26.36 -2.95
CA PRO A 109 -3.12 25.65 -2.84
C PRO A 109 -3.02 24.17 -3.25
N ASN A 110 -2.13 23.89 -4.20
CA ASN A 110 -1.88 22.56 -4.73
C ASN A 110 -0.74 21.80 -4.02
N ALA A 111 -0.34 22.22 -2.81
CA ALA A 111 0.74 21.58 -2.05
C ALA A 111 0.23 21.02 -0.70
N PRO A 112 -0.14 19.72 -0.64
CA PRO A 112 -0.65 19.12 0.59
C PRO A 112 0.44 18.95 1.65
N LYS A 113 0.00 18.89 2.92
CA LYS A 113 0.85 18.52 4.07
C LYS A 113 1.00 17.02 4.24
N ALA A 114 -0.03 16.25 3.88
CA ALA A 114 -0.01 14.79 3.95
C ALA A 114 -0.34 14.18 2.60
N LEU A 115 0.45 13.18 2.20
CA LEU A 115 0.23 12.38 1.00
C LEU A 115 0.12 10.91 1.40
N ILE A 116 -1.04 10.31 1.12
CA ILE A 116 -1.35 8.90 1.38
C ILE A 116 -1.45 8.19 0.03
N VAL A 117 -0.59 7.19 -0.16
CA VAL A 117 -0.47 6.42 -1.40
C VAL A 117 -1.06 5.04 -1.18
N GLU A 118 -1.98 4.67 -2.05
CA GLU A 118 -2.81 3.46 -1.93
C GLU A 118 -2.70 2.63 -3.21
N PRO A 119 -2.56 1.29 -3.14
CA PRO A 119 -2.38 0.44 -4.32
C PRO A 119 -3.62 0.35 -5.21
N SER A 120 -4.81 0.50 -4.65
CA SER A 120 -6.08 0.35 -5.37
C SER A 120 -6.98 1.58 -5.20
N ARG A 121 -7.91 1.75 -6.14
CA ARG A 121 -8.85 2.89 -6.14
C ARG A 121 -9.86 2.73 -5.01
N GLU A 122 -10.26 1.50 -4.77
CA GLU A 122 -11.21 1.09 -3.76
C GLU A 122 -10.65 1.36 -2.35
N LEU A 123 -9.36 1.08 -2.12
CA LEU A 123 -8.71 1.40 -0.86
C LEU A 123 -8.57 2.91 -0.67
N ALA A 124 -8.13 3.64 -1.70
CA ALA A 124 -8.04 5.10 -1.66
C ALA A 124 -9.38 5.77 -1.33
N GLU A 125 -10.48 5.28 -1.90
CA GLU A 125 -11.83 5.75 -1.57
C GLU A 125 -12.20 5.46 -0.10
N GLN A 126 -11.85 4.27 0.42
CA GLN A 126 -12.09 3.91 1.82
C GLN A 126 -11.29 4.78 2.78
N THR A 127 -9.99 4.93 2.55
CA THR A 127 -9.10 5.77 3.36
C THR A 127 -9.59 7.22 3.38
N LEU A 128 -9.95 7.79 2.22
CA LEU A 128 -10.51 9.14 2.18
C LEU A 128 -11.85 9.24 2.93
N ASN A 129 -12.71 8.23 2.85
CA ASN A 129 -13.96 8.22 3.62
C ASN A 129 -13.70 8.21 5.13
N LYS A 130 -12.65 7.53 5.60
CA LYS A 130 -12.21 7.59 7.00
C LYS A 130 -11.67 8.97 7.35
N VAL A 131 -10.81 9.56 6.51
CA VAL A 131 -10.34 10.96 6.69
C VAL A 131 -11.52 11.93 6.81
N LYS A 132 -12.56 11.78 5.97
CA LYS A 132 -13.79 12.57 6.04
C LYS A 132 -14.58 12.37 7.32
N GLN A 133 -14.58 11.16 7.89
CA GLN A 133 -15.23 10.88 9.17
C GLN A 133 -14.48 11.56 10.32
N PHE A 134 -13.14 11.47 10.36
CA PHE A 134 -12.32 12.10 11.38
C PHE A 134 -12.36 13.63 11.31
N LYS A 135 -12.28 14.20 10.10
CA LYS A 135 -12.32 15.64 9.86
C LYS A 135 -13.55 16.33 10.46
N LYS A 136 -14.68 15.64 10.62
CA LYS A 136 -15.90 16.21 11.24
C LYS A 136 -15.69 16.69 12.67
N TYR A 137 -14.64 16.21 13.34
CA TYR A 137 -14.30 16.56 14.72
C TYR A 137 -13.13 17.55 14.80
N ILE A 138 -12.69 18.12 13.67
CA ILE A 138 -11.57 19.07 13.59
C ILE A 138 -12.06 20.35 12.93
N ASP A 139 -12.36 21.36 13.75
CA ASP A 139 -12.90 22.64 13.28
C ASP A 139 -11.81 23.71 13.06
N ASN A 140 -10.65 23.57 13.70
CA ASN A 140 -9.54 24.52 13.58
C ASN A 140 -8.16 23.83 13.59
N PRO A 141 -7.46 23.72 12.45
CA PRO A 141 -7.87 24.19 11.12
C PRO A 141 -8.91 23.25 10.47
N LYS A 142 -9.80 23.82 9.66
CA LYS A 142 -10.73 23.04 8.84
C LYS A 142 -9.96 22.35 7.70
N LEU A 143 -9.71 21.05 7.87
CA LEU A 143 -8.94 20.25 6.92
C LEU A 143 -9.60 20.18 5.55
N ARG A 144 -8.80 20.10 4.50
CA ARG A 144 -9.26 19.89 3.12
C ARG A 144 -8.59 18.66 2.53
N GLU A 145 -9.40 17.77 1.99
CA GLU A 145 -8.97 16.49 1.47
C GLU A 145 -9.32 16.34 -0.01
N LEU A 146 -8.48 15.63 -0.76
CA LEU A 146 -8.71 15.30 -2.16
C LEU A 146 -8.37 13.85 -2.47
N LEU A 147 -9.23 13.22 -3.27
CA LEU A 147 -9.00 11.90 -3.85
C LEU A 147 -8.39 12.02 -5.26
N ILE A 148 -7.22 11.43 -5.45
CA ILE A 148 -6.50 11.41 -6.72
C ILE A 148 -6.42 9.97 -7.23
N ILE A 149 -7.46 9.57 -7.96
CA ILE A 149 -7.55 8.26 -8.64
C ILE A 149 -7.79 8.46 -10.14
N GLY A 150 -7.46 7.45 -10.95
CA GLY A 150 -7.81 7.45 -12.38
C GLY A 150 -9.32 7.54 -12.60
N GLY A 151 -9.81 7.62 -13.84
CA GLY A 151 -11.24 7.51 -14.19
C GLY A 151 -12.21 8.55 -13.58
N VAL A 152 -11.73 9.52 -12.80
CA VAL A 152 -12.44 10.73 -12.40
C VAL A 152 -12.02 11.85 -13.35
N ALA A 153 -12.93 12.75 -13.70
CA ALA A 153 -12.62 13.85 -14.60
C ALA A 153 -11.49 14.72 -14.02
N ALA A 154 -10.45 14.96 -14.81
CA ALA A 154 -9.27 15.70 -14.38
C ALA A 154 -9.62 17.12 -13.92
N ARG A 155 -10.62 17.74 -14.56
CA ARG A 155 -11.09 19.08 -14.24
C ARG A 155 -11.59 19.21 -12.80
N ASP A 156 -12.29 18.19 -12.30
CA ASP A 156 -12.85 18.22 -10.95
C ASP A 156 -11.73 18.17 -9.91
N GLN A 157 -10.74 17.30 -10.12
CA GLN A 157 -9.56 17.20 -9.25
C GLN A 157 -8.75 18.50 -9.24
N LEU A 158 -8.56 19.12 -10.40
CA LEU A 158 -7.80 20.37 -10.52
C LEU A 158 -8.52 21.54 -9.84
N SER A 159 -9.84 21.62 -9.99
CA SER A 159 -10.63 22.67 -9.33
C SER A 159 -10.50 22.64 -7.80
N VAL A 160 -10.34 21.44 -7.21
CA VAL A 160 -10.12 21.31 -5.76
C VAL A 160 -8.71 21.74 -5.38
N LEU A 161 -7.70 21.33 -6.16
CA LEU A 161 -6.30 21.74 -5.96
C LEU A 161 -6.12 23.26 -6.03
N ASP A 162 -6.78 23.92 -6.98
CA ASP A 162 -6.72 25.38 -7.15
C ASP A 162 -7.24 26.13 -5.91
N ASN A 163 -8.18 25.52 -5.19
CA ASN A 163 -8.77 26.13 -4.00
C ASN A 163 -8.01 25.80 -2.69
N GLY A 164 -7.07 24.85 -2.69
CA GLY A 164 -6.34 24.42 -1.48
C GLY A 164 -6.60 22.96 -1.10
N VAL A 165 -5.55 22.24 -0.72
CA VAL A 165 -5.63 20.89 -0.15
C VAL A 165 -4.61 20.69 0.97
N ASP A 166 -5.02 20.00 2.04
CA ASP A 166 -4.14 19.63 3.17
C ASP A 166 -3.73 18.16 3.12
N ILE A 167 -4.67 17.27 2.74
CA ILE A 167 -4.48 15.83 2.68
C ILE A 167 -4.84 15.33 1.27
N VAL A 168 -3.91 14.65 0.61
CA VAL A 168 -4.16 13.95 -0.64
C VAL A 168 -4.12 12.44 -0.38
N VAL A 169 -5.17 11.74 -0.80
CA VAL A 169 -5.20 10.27 -0.87
C VAL A 169 -5.25 9.88 -2.34
N GLY A 170 -4.40 8.98 -2.81
CA GLY A 170 -4.42 8.64 -4.23
C GLY A 170 -3.68 7.38 -4.64
N THR A 171 -3.92 6.97 -5.87
CA THR A 171 -3.28 5.81 -6.50
C THR A 171 -2.06 6.23 -7.33
N PRO A 172 -0.97 5.43 -7.34
CA PRO A 172 0.30 5.77 -8.00
C PRO A 172 0.18 6.38 -9.39
N GLY A 173 -0.50 5.70 -10.32
CA GLY A 173 -0.53 6.15 -11.73
C GLY A 173 -1.12 7.54 -11.92
N ARG A 174 -2.13 7.93 -11.14
CA ARG A 174 -2.74 9.27 -11.24
C ARG A 174 -1.94 10.33 -10.47
N LEU A 175 -1.35 9.94 -9.34
CA LEU A 175 -0.45 10.81 -8.59
C LEU A 175 0.78 11.17 -9.44
N ASP A 176 1.40 10.20 -10.10
CA ASP A 176 2.59 10.41 -10.95
C ASP A 176 2.31 11.41 -12.08
N ASP A 177 1.15 11.30 -12.74
CA ASP A 177 0.70 12.24 -13.78
C ASP A 177 0.55 13.67 -13.24
N LEU A 178 -0.11 13.86 -12.10
CA LEU A 178 -0.31 15.21 -11.54
C LEU A 178 0.98 15.82 -10.96
N VAL A 179 1.87 15.00 -10.41
CA VAL A 179 3.18 15.46 -9.91
C VAL A 179 4.09 15.82 -11.08
N SER A 180 4.23 14.95 -12.07
CA SER A 180 5.10 15.17 -13.25
C SER A 180 4.67 16.38 -14.09
N THR A 181 3.36 16.67 -14.14
CA THR A 181 2.84 17.87 -14.82
C THR A 181 2.87 19.14 -13.95
N GLY A 182 3.38 19.07 -12.72
CA GLY A 182 3.47 20.21 -11.79
C GLY A 182 2.13 20.66 -11.21
N LYS A 183 1.04 19.91 -11.47
CA LYS A 183 -0.31 20.22 -10.99
C LYS A 183 -0.47 19.91 -9.51
N LEU A 184 0.23 18.89 -9.00
CA LEU A 184 0.35 18.58 -7.58
C LEU A 184 1.80 18.86 -7.13
N ASN A 185 1.97 19.76 -6.17
CA ASN A 185 3.29 20.17 -5.69
C ASN A 185 3.63 19.46 -4.37
N LEU A 186 4.79 18.80 -4.30
CA LEU A 186 5.19 18.00 -3.13
C LEU A 186 6.03 18.79 -2.09
N SER A 187 6.33 20.06 -2.33
CA SER A 187 7.21 20.89 -1.49
C SER A 187 6.71 21.11 -0.06
N GLN A 188 5.40 20.98 0.19
CA GLN A 188 4.80 21.17 1.51
C GLN A 188 4.48 19.86 2.23
N VAL A 189 4.76 18.71 1.61
CA VAL A 189 4.51 17.40 2.24
C VAL A 189 5.41 17.25 3.47
N ARG A 190 4.80 16.81 4.56
CA ARG A 190 5.41 16.52 5.88
C ARG A 190 5.15 15.10 6.34
N PHE A 191 4.08 14.50 5.84
CA PHE A 191 3.71 13.12 6.10
C PHE A 191 3.55 12.39 4.77
N LEU A 192 4.36 11.37 4.55
CA LEU A 192 4.22 10.43 3.43
C LEU A 192 3.78 9.09 4.01
N VAL A 193 2.60 8.62 3.61
CA VAL A 193 2.07 7.32 4.02
C VAL A 193 2.02 6.42 2.80
N LEU A 194 2.66 5.25 2.89
CA LEU A 194 2.56 4.17 1.92
C LEU A 194 1.76 3.05 2.58
N ASP A 195 0.49 2.93 2.22
CA ASP A 195 -0.37 1.86 2.72
C ASP A 195 -0.36 0.66 1.75
N GLU A 196 -0.55 -0.55 2.28
CA GLU A 196 -0.36 -1.84 1.58
C GLU A 196 0.92 -1.83 0.70
N ALA A 197 2.07 -1.53 1.31
CA ALA A 197 3.32 -1.27 0.58
C ALA A 197 3.81 -2.49 -0.24
N ASP A 198 3.58 -3.70 0.24
CA ASP A 198 3.77 -4.93 -0.54
C ASP A 198 2.89 -4.99 -1.80
N GLY A 199 1.63 -4.56 -1.67
CA GLY A 199 0.70 -4.35 -2.77
C GLY A 199 1.18 -3.31 -3.79
N LEU A 200 1.84 -2.24 -3.34
CA LEU A 200 2.44 -1.21 -4.21
C LEU A 200 3.68 -1.75 -4.95
N LEU A 201 4.54 -2.48 -4.24
CA LEU A 201 5.79 -3.04 -4.79
C LEU A 201 5.53 -4.16 -5.80
N SER A 202 4.62 -5.09 -5.49
CA SER A 202 4.19 -6.17 -6.40
C SER A 202 3.61 -5.65 -7.73
N GLN A 203 2.98 -4.48 -7.70
CA GLN A 203 2.46 -3.81 -8.91
C GLN A 203 3.53 -3.02 -9.69
N GLY A 204 4.79 -3.03 -9.24
CA GLY A 204 5.90 -2.38 -9.92
C GLY A 204 5.99 -0.86 -9.69
N TYR A 205 5.41 -0.34 -8.60
CA TYR A 205 5.43 1.10 -8.31
C TYR A 205 6.68 1.60 -7.57
N SER A 206 7.71 0.77 -7.41
CA SER A 206 8.96 1.10 -6.73
C SER A 206 9.62 2.38 -7.28
N ASP A 207 9.70 2.52 -8.60
CA ASP A 207 10.32 3.69 -9.23
C ASP A 207 9.51 4.97 -9.00
N PHE A 208 8.18 4.85 -9.02
CA PHE A 208 7.29 5.96 -8.70
C PHE A 208 7.48 6.43 -7.25
N ILE A 209 7.51 5.51 -6.29
CA ILE A 209 7.73 5.84 -4.87
C ILE A 209 9.08 6.56 -4.70
N ASN A 210 10.13 6.05 -5.35
CA ASN A 210 11.46 6.66 -5.30
C ASN A 210 11.48 8.08 -5.89
N ARG A 211 10.85 8.29 -7.06
CA ARG A 211 10.76 9.61 -7.70
C ARG A 211 9.94 10.61 -6.90
N MET A 212 8.84 10.15 -6.28
CA MET A 212 8.02 11.00 -5.43
C MET A 212 8.80 11.39 -4.18
N HIS A 213 9.41 10.42 -3.50
CA HIS A 213 10.21 10.65 -2.30
C HIS A 213 11.36 11.65 -2.55
N SER A 214 12.05 11.55 -3.69
CA SER A 214 13.14 12.48 -4.02
C SER A 214 12.68 13.92 -4.29
N GLN A 215 11.41 14.12 -4.66
CA GLN A 215 10.82 15.45 -4.85
C GLN A 215 10.25 16.05 -3.57
N ILE A 216 10.03 15.24 -2.52
CA ILE A 216 9.58 15.72 -1.22
C ILE A 216 10.78 16.25 -0.43
N PRO A 217 10.69 17.45 0.16
CA PRO A 217 11.73 17.97 1.05
C PRO A 217 11.92 17.07 2.27
N GLN A 218 13.13 16.52 2.40
CA GLN A 218 13.50 15.60 3.49
C GLN A 218 13.64 16.32 4.83
N ILE A 219 14.05 17.59 4.78
CA ILE A 219 14.15 18.50 5.92
C ILE A 219 13.52 19.82 5.51
N THR A 220 12.78 20.40 6.42
CA THR A 220 11.93 21.56 6.17
C THR A 220 12.59 22.81 6.75
N SER A 221 12.10 23.99 6.37
CA SER A 221 12.68 25.26 6.80
C SER A 221 12.64 25.49 8.32
N ASP A 222 11.72 24.81 9.01
CA ASP A 222 11.61 24.75 10.48
C ASP A 222 12.45 23.62 11.11
N GLY A 223 13.34 22.98 10.34
CA GLY A 223 14.27 21.95 10.82
C GLY A 223 13.65 20.57 11.06
N LYS A 224 12.35 20.41 10.80
CA LYS A 224 11.65 19.13 10.95
C LYS A 224 11.94 18.21 9.76
N ARG A 225 11.90 16.91 10.01
CA ARG A 225 12.12 15.88 8.99
C ARG A 225 10.79 15.44 8.38
N LEU A 226 10.84 14.98 7.14
CA LEU A 226 9.74 14.22 6.55
C LEU A 226 9.45 13.00 7.42
N GLN A 227 8.20 12.85 7.85
CA GLN A 227 7.75 11.63 8.50
C GLN A 227 7.20 10.67 7.44
N VAL A 228 7.79 9.48 7.36
CA VAL A 228 7.35 8.42 6.46
C VAL A 228 6.73 7.31 7.29
N ILE A 229 5.54 6.86 6.89
CA ILE A 229 4.83 5.73 7.47
C ILE A 229 4.64 4.69 6.38
N VAL A 230 5.05 3.46 6.65
CA VAL A 230 4.89 2.32 5.74
C VAL A 230 4.04 1.28 6.45
N CYS A 231 2.87 0.99 5.90
CA CYS A 231 1.99 -0.08 6.35
C CYS A 231 2.07 -1.23 5.34
N SER A 232 2.31 -2.44 5.82
CA SER A 232 2.40 -3.64 5.00
C SER A 232 1.99 -4.83 5.84
N ALA A 233 1.31 -5.80 5.25
CA ALA A 233 1.08 -7.08 5.92
C ALA A 233 2.40 -7.86 6.05
N THR A 234 3.27 -7.74 5.05
CA THR A 234 4.51 -8.52 4.95
C THR A 234 5.74 -7.65 5.24
N LEU A 235 5.78 -7.08 6.46
CA LEU A 235 6.88 -6.21 6.94
C LEU A 235 8.27 -6.84 6.79
N HIS A 236 8.34 -8.17 6.85
CA HIS A 236 9.61 -8.91 6.78
C HIS A 236 10.07 -9.26 5.37
N SER A 237 9.26 -9.01 4.36
CA SER A 237 9.64 -9.26 2.97
C SER A 237 10.86 -8.43 2.59
N PHE A 238 11.72 -9.01 1.76
CA PHE A 238 12.96 -8.37 1.32
C PHE A 238 12.70 -7.01 0.67
N ASP A 239 11.68 -6.92 -0.19
CA ASP A 239 11.36 -5.70 -0.91
C ASP A 239 10.82 -4.59 -0.01
N VAL A 240 9.97 -4.92 0.98
CA VAL A 240 9.47 -3.93 1.96
C VAL A 240 10.61 -3.47 2.87
N LYS A 241 11.45 -4.37 3.37
CA LYS A 241 12.65 -4.00 4.16
C LYS A 241 13.57 -3.06 3.39
N LYS A 242 13.91 -3.41 2.16
CA LYS A 242 14.74 -2.61 1.27
C LYS A 242 14.13 -1.24 0.97
N LEU A 243 12.80 -1.16 0.80
CA LEU A 243 12.11 0.11 0.64
C LEU A 243 12.24 0.96 1.91
N SER A 244 11.91 0.40 3.07
CA SER A 244 11.95 1.09 4.36
C SER A 244 13.34 1.64 4.67
N GLU A 245 14.39 0.84 4.49
CA GLU A 245 15.79 1.29 4.66
C GLU A 245 16.20 2.43 3.73
N LYS A 246 15.58 2.51 2.55
CA LYS A 246 15.90 3.52 1.54
C LYS A 246 15.20 4.86 1.78
N ILE A 247 13.93 4.85 2.21
CA ILE A 247 13.09 6.06 2.29
C ILE A 247 12.83 6.52 3.73
N MET A 248 13.08 5.68 4.73
CA MET A 248 12.83 6.00 6.13
C MET A 248 14.16 6.26 6.85
N HIS A 249 14.16 7.20 7.80
CA HIS A 249 15.33 7.49 8.63
C HIS A 249 15.12 6.92 10.04
N PHE A 250 15.84 5.85 10.37
CA PHE A 250 15.75 5.15 11.67
C PHE A 250 14.31 4.75 12.04
N PRO A 251 13.66 3.89 11.22
CA PRO A 251 12.26 3.52 11.43
C PRO A 251 12.07 2.67 12.68
N THR A 252 10.98 2.90 13.40
CA THR A 252 10.48 1.99 14.43
C THR A 252 9.62 0.92 13.78
N TRP A 253 9.97 -0.34 13.99
CA TRP A 253 9.19 -1.48 13.51
C TRP A 253 8.11 -1.83 14.52
N VAL A 254 6.86 -1.75 14.11
CA VAL A 254 5.70 -2.19 14.91
C VAL A 254 5.10 -3.41 14.23
N ASP A 255 5.49 -4.59 14.70
CA ASP A 255 4.99 -5.87 14.21
C ASP A 255 3.98 -6.43 15.22
N LEU A 256 2.71 -6.54 14.79
CA LEU A 256 1.59 -6.96 15.63
C LEU A 256 1.37 -8.49 15.63
N LYS A 257 2.02 -9.24 14.74
CA LYS A 257 1.73 -10.68 14.55
C LYS A 257 2.97 -11.59 14.55
N GLY A 258 4.17 -11.06 14.31
CA GLY A 258 5.31 -11.89 13.94
C GLY A 258 5.23 -12.32 12.48
N GLU A 259 5.91 -13.42 12.10
CA GLU A 259 5.85 -13.99 10.75
C GLU A 259 4.39 -14.24 10.30
N ASP A 260 4.16 -14.14 8.98
CA ASP A 260 2.85 -14.30 8.35
C ASP A 260 2.20 -15.64 8.75
N SER A 261 1.23 -15.60 9.66
CA SER A 261 0.53 -16.77 10.18
C SER A 261 -0.92 -16.82 9.74
N VAL A 262 -1.41 -18.03 9.50
CA VAL A 262 -2.82 -18.29 9.22
C VAL A 262 -3.62 -18.07 10.50
N PRO A 263 -4.69 -17.26 10.50
CA PRO A 263 -5.50 -17.10 11.71
C PRO A 263 -6.14 -18.43 12.12
N ASP A 264 -6.20 -18.72 13.43
CA ASP A 264 -6.79 -19.96 13.97
C ASP A 264 -8.24 -20.19 13.53
N THR A 265 -8.95 -19.11 13.16
CA THR A 265 -10.32 -19.16 12.65
C THR A 265 -10.43 -19.58 11.18
N VAL A 266 -9.31 -19.90 10.52
CA VAL A 266 -9.25 -20.24 9.10
C VAL A 266 -8.80 -21.68 8.94
N HIS A 267 -9.73 -22.54 8.51
CA HIS A 267 -9.36 -23.85 7.99
C HIS A 267 -9.10 -23.71 6.50
N HIS A 268 -7.93 -24.16 6.03
CA HIS A 268 -7.57 -24.14 4.63
C HIS A 268 -7.12 -25.52 4.14
N VAL A 269 -7.52 -25.87 2.92
CA VAL A 269 -7.22 -27.16 2.31
C VAL A 269 -6.82 -27.00 0.84
N VAL A 270 -6.08 -27.96 0.32
CA VAL A 270 -5.77 -28.05 -1.10
C VAL A 270 -6.48 -29.24 -1.74
N VAL A 271 -6.96 -29.06 -2.96
CA VAL A 271 -7.55 -30.11 -3.78
C VAL A 271 -6.69 -30.25 -5.04
N PRO A 272 -5.95 -31.37 -5.21
CA PRO A 272 -5.19 -31.62 -6.42
C PRO A 272 -6.11 -31.79 -7.63
N VAL A 273 -5.86 -30.99 -8.68
CA VAL A 273 -6.55 -31.07 -9.97
C VAL A 273 -5.62 -31.79 -10.95
N ASN A 274 -5.86 -33.09 -11.10
CA ASN A 274 -5.06 -33.94 -11.96
C ASN A 274 -5.85 -34.38 -13.20
N PRO A 275 -5.53 -33.85 -14.40
CA PRO A 275 -6.26 -34.19 -15.64
C PRO A 275 -5.95 -35.59 -16.18
N LYS A 276 -4.90 -36.24 -15.67
CA LYS A 276 -4.52 -37.61 -16.04
C LYS A 276 -5.39 -38.63 -15.30
N THR A 277 -5.76 -38.35 -14.05
CA THR A 277 -6.60 -39.22 -13.22
C THR A 277 -8.09 -38.88 -13.34
N ASP A 278 -8.47 -37.60 -13.29
CA ASP A 278 -9.85 -37.18 -13.51
C ASP A 278 -10.13 -36.99 -15.01
N LYS A 279 -10.82 -37.97 -15.60
CA LYS A 279 -11.23 -37.98 -17.01
C LYS A 279 -12.60 -37.34 -17.26
N LEU A 280 -13.14 -36.57 -16.32
CA LEU A 280 -14.41 -35.87 -16.50
C LEU A 280 -14.35 -34.91 -17.71
N TRP A 281 -13.26 -34.16 -17.86
CA TRP A 281 -13.09 -33.17 -18.94
C TRP A 281 -13.23 -33.78 -20.35
N GLU A 282 -12.85 -35.04 -20.55
CA GLU A 282 -13.00 -35.75 -21.84
C GLU A 282 -14.47 -36.02 -22.19
N ARG A 283 -15.35 -36.07 -21.19
CA ARG A 283 -16.76 -36.49 -21.31
C ARG A 283 -17.75 -35.32 -21.28
N LEU A 284 -17.33 -34.12 -20.89
CA LEU A 284 -18.20 -32.95 -20.77
C LEU A 284 -18.64 -32.38 -22.14
N GLY A 285 -17.93 -32.69 -23.22
CA GLY A 285 -18.26 -32.19 -24.55
C GLY A 285 -18.19 -30.66 -24.60
N LYS A 286 -19.32 -29.98 -24.87
CA LYS A 286 -19.42 -28.51 -24.82
C LYS A 286 -20.03 -27.98 -23.51
N ASN A 287 -20.42 -28.86 -22.60
CA ASN A 287 -21.10 -28.51 -21.36
C ASN A 287 -20.06 -28.29 -20.24
N HIS A 288 -19.14 -27.36 -20.45
CA HIS A 288 -18.12 -26.98 -19.47
C HIS A 288 -17.83 -25.48 -19.53
N ILE A 289 -17.07 -24.99 -18.55
CA ILE A 289 -16.59 -23.61 -18.53
C ILE A 289 -15.81 -23.27 -19.81
N ARG A 290 -16.08 -22.11 -20.40
CA ARG A 290 -15.23 -21.59 -21.49
C ARG A 290 -13.84 -21.26 -20.92
N THR A 291 -12.78 -21.64 -21.62
CA THR A 291 -11.41 -21.31 -21.23
C THR A 291 -10.97 -19.96 -21.82
N ASP A 292 -9.74 -19.54 -21.53
CA ASP A 292 -9.18 -18.24 -21.94
C ASP A 292 -8.71 -18.17 -23.40
N ASP A 293 -9.06 -19.17 -24.22
CA ASP A 293 -8.71 -19.32 -25.62
C ASP A 293 -7.19 -19.30 -25.92
N VAL A 294 -6.32 -19.43 -24.90
CA VAL A 294 -4.86 -19.46 -25.11
C VAL A 294 -4.44 -20.66 -25.97
N HIS A 295 -5.22 -21.73 -25.91
CA HIS A 295 -5.03 -22.97 -26.65
C HIS A 295 -5.93 -23.10 -27.88
N ALA A 296 -6.60 -22.03 -28.33
CA ALA A 296 -7.55 -22.09 -29.45
C ALA A 296 -6.94 -22.58 -30.77
N LYS A 297 -5.61 -22.52 -30.91
CA LYS A 297 -4.86 -23.01 -32.09
C LYS A 297 -4.07 -24.30 -31.82
N ASP A 298 -4.06 -24.77 -30.58
CA ASP A 298 -3.33 -25.98 -30.19
C ASP A 298 -4.21 -27.22 -30.37
N ASN A 299 -3.60 -28.40 -30.49
CA ASN A 299 -4.34 -29.66 -30.49
C ASN A 299 -4.60 -30.12 -29.04
N THR A 300 -5.75 -29.72 -28.50
CA THR A 300 -6.18 -30.07 -27.13
C THR A 300 -7.18 -31.25 -27.08
N ARG A 301 -7.27 -32.05 -28.15
CA ARG A 301 -8.18 -33.19 -28.19
C ARG A 301 -7.74 -34.29 -27.22
N PRO A 302 -8.67 -34.98 -26.54
CA PRO A 302 -8.33 -36.14 -25.71
C PRO A 302 -7.44 -37.14 -26.45
N GLY A 303 -6.34 -37.53 -25.80
CA GLY A 303 -5.34 -38.45 -26.36
C GLY A 303 -4.15 -37.77 -27.05
N ALA A 304 -4.14 -36.44 -27.25
CA ALA A 304 -2.98 -35.73 -27.82
C ALA A 304 -1.72 -35.80 -26.93
N ASN A 305 -1.90 -35.95 -25.61
CA ASN A 305 -0.83 -36.08 -24.60
C ASN A 305 0.24 -34.96 -24.68
N SER A 306 -0.19 -33.74 -24.99
CA SER A 306 0.65 -32.54 -25.02
C SER A 306 0.49 -31.71 -23.73
N PRO A 307 1.49 -30.91 -23.35
CA PRO A 307 1.36 -29.94 -22.26
C PRO A 307 0.15 -29.01 -22.43
N GLU A 308 -0.14 -28.57 -23.66
CA GLU A 308 -1.27 -27.70 -23.99
C GLU A 308 -2.62 -28.39 -23.74
N MET A 309 -2.74 -29.68 -24.09
CA MET A 309 -3.93 -30.47 -23.78
C MET A 309 -4.14 -30.59 -22.28
N TRP A 310 -3.08 -30.88 -21.51
CA TRP A 310 -3.18 -31.01 -20.06
C TRP A 310 -3.54 -29.68 -19.39
N SER A 311 -2.96 -28.57 -19.86
CA SER A 311 -3.30 -27.21 -19.43
C SER A 311 -4.78 -26.89 -19.68
N GLU A 312 -5.29 -27.15 -20.88
CA GLU A 312 -6.71 -26.93 -21.22
C GLU A 312 -7.64 -27.80 -20.35
N ALA A 313 -7.29 -29.07 -20.17
CA ALA A 313 -8.04 -30.01 -19.33
C ALA A 313 -8.13 -29.53 -17.86
N ILE A 314 -7.04 -28.99 -17.31
CA ILE A 314 -7.02 -28.43 -15.94
C ILE A 314 -7.99 -27.26 -15.82
N LYS A 315 -7.99 -26.33 -16.78
CA LYS A 315 -8.91 -25.17 -16.76
C LYS A 315 -10.37 -25.60 -16.75
N ILE A 316 -10.70 -26.62 -17.55
CA ILE A 316 -12.03 -27.23 -17.58
C ILE A 316 -12.37 -27.85 -16.21
N LEU A 317 -11.49 -28.69 -15.67
CA LEU A 317 -11.70 -29.34 -14.37
C LEU A 317 -11.83 -28.36 -13.21
N LYS A 318 -11.05 -27.28 -13.20
CA LYS A 318 -11.12 -26.23 -12.17
C LYS A 318 -12.51 -25.58 -12.12
N GLY A 319 -13.15 -25.35 -13.26
CA GLY A 319 -14.54 -24.89 -13.31
C GLY A 319 -15.52 -25.88 -12.67
N GLU A 320 -15.37 -27.18 -12.97
CA GLU A 320 -16.19 -28.24 -12.36
C GLU A 320 -15.95 -28.38 -10.86
N TYR A 321 -14.70 -28.28 -10.41
CA TYR A 321 -14.32 -28.41 -9.02
C TYR A 321 -14.85 -27.22 -8.21
N ALA A 322 -14.87 -26.01 -8.77
CA ALA A 322 -15.51 -24.86 -8.14
C ALA A 322 -17.02 -25.10 -7.92
N VAL A 323 -17.72 -25.64 -8.93
CA VAL A 323 -19.15 -26.01 -8.80
C VAL A 323 -19.34 -27.12 -7.76
N ARG A 324 -18.46 -28.12 -7.75
CA ARG A 324 -18.48 -29.24 -6.79
C ARG A 324 -18.31 -28.73 -5.36
N ALA A 325 -17.31 -27.89 -5.11
CA ALA A 325 -17.06 -27.28 -3.80
C ALA A 325 -18.28 -26.48 -3.29
N ILE A 326 -18.91 -25.68 -4.17
CA ILE A 326 -20.11 -24.91 -3.84
C ILE A 326 -21.27 -25.82 -3.43
N LYS A 327 -21.49 -26.92 -4.16
CA LYS A 327 -22.58 -27.86 -3.90
C LYS A 327 -22.35 -28.67 -2.62
N GLU A 328 -21.15 -29.23 -2.47
CA GLU A 328 -20.79 -30.10 -1.35
C GLU A 328 -20.89 -29.35 -0.02
N HIS A 329 -20.31 -28.16 0.06
CA HIS A 329 -20.32 -27.35 1.28
C HIS A 329 -21.55 -26.44 1.42
N LYS A 330 -22.50 -26.51 0.48
CA LYS A 330 -23.73 -25.70 0.45
C LYS A 330 -23.47 -24.22 0.70
N MET A 331 -22.46 -23.67 0.02
CA MET A 331 -21.94 -22.33 0.31
C MET A 331 -23.04 -21.27 0.17
N ASP A 332 -23.19 -20.48 1.22
CA ASP A 332 -24.13 -19.36 1.31
C ASP A 332 -23.51 -18.05 0.87
N GLN A 333 -22.20 -17.87 1.13
CA GLN A 333 -21.44 -16.72 0.67
C GLN A 333 -19.95 -17.06 0.50
N ALA A 334 -19.34 -16.75 -0.64
CA ALA A 334 -17.91 -16.98 -0.85
C ALA A 334 -17.23 -15.89 -1.70
N ILE A 335 -15.94 -15.70 -1.49
CA ILE A 335 -15.07 -14.99 -2.44
C ILE A 335 -14.32 -16.03 -3.26
N ILE A 336 -14.34 -15.88 -4.59
CA ILE A 336 -13.70 -16.79 -5.52
C ILE A 336 -12.57 -16.05 -6.23
N PHE A 337 -11.35 -16.53 -6.07
CA PHE A 337 -10.16 -15.92 -6.65
C PHE A 337 -9.72 -16.61 -7.93
N CYS A 338 -9.53 -15.81 -8.97
CA CYS A 338 -8.94 -16.23 -10.24
C CYS A 338 -7.71 -15.38 -10.56
N ARG A 339 -6.76 -15.94 -11.31
CA ARG A 339 -5.51 -15.28 -11.69
C ARG A 339 -5.76 -14.16 -12.69
N THR A 340 -6.54 -14.44 -13.74
CA THR A 340 -6.79 -13.47 -14.81
C THR A 340 -8.21 -12.93 -14.80
N LYS A 341 -8.38 -11.77 -15.42
CA LYS A 341 -9.68 -11.12 -15.62
C LYS A 341 -10.61 -11.97 -16.49
N ILE A 342 -10.03 -12.64 -17.50
CA ILE A 342 -10.76 -13.51 -18.43
C ILE A 342 -11.30 -14.72 -17.68
N ASP A 343 -10.52 -15.31 -16.77
CA ASP A 343 -10.97 -16.44 -15.94
C ASP A 343 -12.15 -16.04 -15.04
N CYS A 344 -12.12 -14.83 -14.45
CA CYS A 344 -13.25 -14.31 -13.69
C CYS A 344 -14.52 -14.26 -14.56
N ASP A 345 -14.42 -13.67 -15.75
CA ASP A 345 -15.54 -13.53 -16.68
C ASP A 345 -16.07 -14.88 -17.15
N ASN A 346 -15.17 -15.81 -17.48
CA ASN A 346 -15.52 -17.18 -17.88
C ASN A 346 -16.25 -17.94 -16.77
N LEU A 347 -15.82 -17.78 -15.51
CA LEU A 347 -16.47 -18.42 -14.38
C LEU A 347 -17.86 -17.82 -14.09
N GLU A 348 -18.02 -16.49 -14.19
CA GLU A 348 -19.33 -15.83 -14.10
C GLU A 348 -20.28 -16.34 -15.19
N GLN A 349 -19.81 -16.41 -16.45
CA GLN A 349 -20.60 -16.97 -17.56
C GLN A 349 -20.96 -18.43 -17.32
N TYR A 350 -20.04 -19.23 -16.77
CA TYR A 350 -20.32 -20.62 -16.46
C TYR A 350 -21.41 -20.74 -15.38
N PHE A 351 -21.34 -19.93 -14.32
CA PHE A 351 -22.38 -19.87 -13.29
C PHE A 351 -23.73 -19.38 -13.85
N MET A 352 -23.73 -18.48 -14.84
CA MET A 352 -24.93 -18.08 -15.56
C MET A 352 -25.55 -19.24 -16.36
N GLN A 353 -24.73 -20.08 -17.01
CA GLN A 353 -25.19 -21.29 -17.69
C GLN A 353 -25.82 -22.29 -16.73
N GLN A 354 -25.33 -22.35 -15.48
CA GLN A 354 -25.93 -23.14 -14.40
C GLN A 354 -27.22 -22.50 -13.81
N GLY A 355 -27.72 -21.41 -14.40
CA GLY A 355 -28.95 -20.71 -13.97
C GLY A 355 -28.72 -19.55 -12.99
N GLY A 356 -27.47 -19.24 -12.65
CA GLY A 356 -27.06 -18.18 -11.74
C GLY A 356 -26.74 -16.84 -12.41
N GLY A 357 -25.75 -16.13 -11.86
CA GLY A 357 -25.33 -14.82 -12.35
C GLY A 357 -25.78 -13.63 -11.49
N PRO A 358 -25.55 -12.40 -11.96
CA PRO A 358 -25.73 -11.18 -11.17
C PRO A 358 -27.18 -11.01 -10.72
N ASP A 359 -28.14 -11.19 -11.62
CA ASP A 359 -29.56 -10.84 -11.38
C ASP A 359 -30.41 -12.01 -10.86
N LYS A 360 -29.77 -13.08 -10.39
CA LYS A 360 -30.43 -14.30 -9.91
C LYS A 360 -30.42 -14.37 -8.38
N LYS A 361 -30.94 -13.34 -7.72
CA LYS A 361 -30.98 -13.27 -6.25
C LYS A 361 -31.57 -14.56 -5.65
N GLY A 362 -30.86 -15.12 -4.68
CA GLY A 362 -31.24 -16.37 -4.00
C GLY A 362 -30.82 -17.66 -4.70
N HIS A 363 -30.42 -17.62 -5.98
CA HIS A 363 -29.91 -18.79 -6.70
C HIS A 363 -28.57 -19.24 -6.11
N GLN A 364 -28.31 -20.57 -6.12
CA GLN A 364 -27.09 -21.17 -5.58
C GLN A 364 -25.84 -20.59 -6.24
N PHE A 365 -25.89 -20.31 -7.55
CA PHE A 365 -24.79 -19.75 -8.35
C PHE A 365 -24.92 -18.24 -8.63
N SER A 366 -25.64 -17.50 -7.77
CA SER A 366 -25.71 -16.04 -7.91
C SER A 366 -24.34 -15.41 -7.64
N CYS A 367 -23.83 -14.65 -8.60
CA CYS A 367 -22.45 -14.19 -8.59
C CYS A 367 -22.27 -12.86 -9.30
N VAL A 368 -21.17 -12.18 -8.98
CA VAL A 368 -20.72 -10.96 -9.67
C VAL A 368 -19.20 -10.96 -9.80
N CYS A 369 -18.70 -10.38 -10.88
CA CYS A 369 -17.27 -10.16 -11.09
C CYS A 369 -16.76 -8.81 -10.57
N LEU A 370 -15.52 -8.82 -10.06
CA LEU A 370 -14.78 -7.64 -9.67
C LEU A 370 -13.32 -7.73 -10.15
N HIS A 371 -13.01 -7.02 -11.22
CA HIS A 371 -11.65 -6.90 -11.76
C HIS A 371 -11.48 -5.59 -12.55
N GLY A 372 -10.24 -5.25 -12.90
CA GLY A 372 -9.90 -3.94 -13.47
C GLY A 372 -10.49 -3.59 -14.84
N ASP A 373 -11.09 -4.55 -15.56
CA ASP A 373 -11.73 -4.28 -16.86
C ASP A 373 -13.23 -3.99 -16.72
N ARG A 374 -13.83 -4.28 -15.56
CA ARG A 374 -15.21 -3.85 -15.25
C ARG A 374 -15.26 -2.34 -15.06
N LYS A 375 -16.40 -1.74 -15.44
CA LYS A 375 -16.56 -0.28 -15.32
C LYS A 375 -16.52 0.14 -13.85
N PRO A 376 -15.96 1.31 -13.48
CA PRO A 376 -15.89 1.73 -12.08
C PRO A 376 -17.23 1.68 -11.32
N HIS A 377 -18.32 2.14 -11.95
CA HIS A 377 -19.66 2.07 -11.37
C HIS A 377 -20.13 0.62 -11.16
N GLU A 378 -19.89 -0.26 -12.13
CA GLU A 378 -20.24 -1.68 -12.07
C GLU A 378 -19.50 -2.38 -10.92
N ARG A 379 -18.20 -2.10 -10.75
CA ARG A 379 -17.40 -2.64 -9.64
C ARG A 379 -18.00 -2.27 -8.27
N LYS A 380 -18.36 -1.00 -8.09
CA LYS A 380 -19.02 -0.51 -6.87
C LYS A 380 -20.38 -1.19 -6.64
N GLN A 381 -21.19 -1.28 -7.69
CA GLN A 381 -22.50 -1.93 -7.61
C GLN A 381 -22.38 -3.41 -7.27
N ASN A 382 -21.47 -4.14 -7.92
CA ASN A 382 -21.23 -5.56 -7.67
C ASN A 382 -20.77 -5.80 -6.23
N LEU A 383 -19.85 -4.98 -5.74
CA LEU A 383 -19.41 -5.04 -4.36
C LEU A 383 -20.57 -4.84 -3.37
N GLU A 384 -21.44 -3.86 -3.62
CA GLU A 384 -22.62 -3.60 -2.78
C GLU A 384 -23.63 -4.75 -2.82
N ARG A 385 -23.88 -5.36 -3.99
CA ARG A 385 -24.76 -6.53 -4.12
C ARG A 385 -24.25 -7.69 -3.29
N PHE A 386 -22.94 -7.94 -3.32
CA PHE A 386 -22.33 -8.99 -2.51
C PHE A 386 -22.41 -8.67 -1.01
N LYS A 387 -22.09 -7.43 -0.60
CA LYS A 387 -22.19 -6.98 0.81
C LYS A 387 -23.60 -7.11 1.37
N LYS A 388 -24.62 -6.85 0.56
CA LYS A 388 -26.04 -6.97 0.93
C LYS A 388 -26.57 -8.41 0.91
N GLY A 389 -25.79 -9.38 0.41
CA GLY A 389 -26.22 -10.75 0.22
C GLY A 389 -27.23 -10.94 -0.91
N ASP A 390 -27.30 -9.99 -1.87
CA ASP A 390 -28.13 -10.16 -3.07
C ASP A 390 -27.56 -11.24 -4.00
N VAL A 391 -26.24 -11.44 -3.95
CA VAL A 391 -25.51 -12.50 -4.64
C VAL A 391 -24.64 -13.25 -3.63
N ARG A 392 -24.46 -14.55 -3.86
CA ARG A 392 -23.67 -15.42 -2.97
C ARG A 392 -22.17 -15.34 -3.24
N PHE A 393 -21.75 -15.10 -4.48
CA PHE A 393 -20.34 -15.18 -4.85
C PHE A 393 -19.79 -13.88 -5.43
N LEU A 394 -18.61 -13.49 -4.94
CA LEU A 394 -17.80 -12.43 -5.53
C LEU A 394 -16.59 -13.06 -6.21
N ILE A 395 -16.54 -13.01 -7.54
CA ILE A 395 -15.42 -13.54 -8.33
C ILE A 395 -14.44 -12.40 -8.60
N CYS A 396 -13.17 -12.54 -8.25
CA CYS A 396 -12.21 -11.44 -8.36
C CYS A 396 -10.77 -11.87 -8.62
N THR A 397 -9.96 -10.93 -9.10
CA THR A 397 -8.49 -11.04 -9.13
C THR A 397 -7.87 -10.44 -7.87
N ASP A 398 -6.62 -10.79 -7.55
CA ASP A 398 -5.89 -10.25 -6.39
C ASP A 398 -5.91 -8.72 -6.35
N VAL A 399 -5.57 -8.09 -7.48
CA VAL A 399 -5.51 -6.62 -7.61
C VAL A 399 -6.84 -5.98 -7.25
N ALA A 400 -7.95 -6.61 -7.62
CA ALA A 400 -9.27 -6.07 -7.38
C ALA A 400 -9.74 -6.30 -5.95
N ALA A 401 -9.29 -7.40 -5.33
CA ALA A 401 -9.62 -7.78 -3.96
C ALA A 401 -8.83 -7.01 -2.90
N ARG A 402 -7.65 -6.48 -3.25
CA ARG A 402 -6.82 -5.65 -2.37
C ARG A 402 -7.57 -4.38 -1.96
N GLY A 403 -7.56 -4.13 -0.65
CA GLY A 403 -8.27 -3.01 -0.05
C GLY A 403 -9.79 -3.02 -0.18
N ILE A 404 -10.44 -4.16 -0.43
CA ILE A 404 -11.88 -4.26 -0.19
C ILE A 404 -12.13 -4.51 1.29
N ASP A 405 -12.93 -3.66 1.94
CA ASP A 405 -13.44 -3.90 3.30
C ASP A 405 -14.56 -4.96 3.27
N ILE A 406 -14.15 -6.22 3.12
CA ILE A 406 -14.95 -7.42 3.32
C ILE A 406 -14.10 -8.40 4.12
N HIS A 407 -14.56 -8.72 5.34
CA HIS A 407 -13.96 -9.69 6.24
C HIS A 407 -15.03 -10.61 6.81
N GLY A 408 -14.66 -11.85 7.11
CA GLY A 408 -15.57 -12.80 7.73
C GLY A 408 -16.55 -13.47 6.80
N VAL A 409 -16.16 -13.65 5.55
CA VAL A 409 -16.90 -14.51 4.63
C VAL A 409 -16.72 -15.95 5.09
N PRO A 410 -17.75 -16.82 5.04
CA PRO A 410 -17.62 -18.18 5.53
C PRO A 410 -16.72 -19.04 4.62
N TYR A 411 -16.63 -18.71 3.33
CA TYR A 411 -15.87 -19.49 2.36
C TYR A 411 -14.99 -18.64 1.44
N VAL A 412 -13.84 -19.20 1.05
CA VAL A 412 -13.00 -18.74 -0.05
C VAL A 412 -12.69 -19.92 -0.96
N ILE A 413 -12.73 -19.69 -2.27
CA ILE A 413 -12.25 -20.65 -3.26
C ILE A 413 -11.12 -20.01 -4.06
N ASN A 414 -9.91 -20.55 -3.98
CA ASN A 414 -8.82 -20.22 -4.88
C ASN A 414 -8.92 -21.14 -6.09
N VAL A 415 -9.53 -20.69 -7.19
CA VAL A 415 -9.60 -21.47 -8.43
C VAL A 415 -8.21 -21.63 -9.05
N THR A 416 -7.37 -20.62 -8.86
CA THR A 416 -5.95 -20.62 -9.22
C THR A 416 -5.15 -20.11 -8.04
N LEU A 417 -4.00 -20.69 -7.75
CA LEU A 417 -3.11 -20.17 -6.70
C LEU A 417 -2.58 -18.76 -7.06
N PRO A 418 -2.31 -17.89 -6.07
CA PRO A 418 -1.67 -16.62 -6.34
C PRO A 418 -0.24 -16.80 -6.86
N ASP A 419 0.22 -15.85 -7.67
CA ASP A 419 1.61 -15.78 -8.18
C ASP A 419 2.63 -15.57 -7.05
N GLU A 420 2.23 -14.87 -5.98
CA GLU A 420 3.07 -14.52 -4.85
C GLU A 420 2.49 -15.14 -3.57
N LYS A 421 3.33 -15.78 -2.77
CA LYS A 421 2.94 -16.46 -1.52
C LYS A 421 2.27 -15.55 -0.50
N GLN A 422 2.64 -14.27 -0.45
CA GLN A 422 2.04 -13.28 0.44
C GLN A 422 0.56 -13.05 0.13
N ASN A 423 0.19 -13.10 -1.15
CA ASN A 423 -1.21 -12.94 -1.55
C ASN A 423 -2.08 -14.10 -1.08
N TYR A 424 -1.51 -15.29 -0.87
CA TYR A 424 -2.27 -16.43 -0.33
C TYR A 424 -2.85 -16.12 1.05
N VAL A 425 -2.04 -15.55 1.94
CA VAL A 425 -2.46 -15.12 3.28
C VAL A 425 -3.55 -14.06 3.19
N HIS A 426 -3.43 -13.10 2.26
CA HIS A 426 -4.45 -12.09 2.03
C HIS A 426 -5.78 -12.65 1.53
N ARG A 427 -5.75 -13.67 0.67
CA ARG A 427 -6.95 -14.33 0.16
C ARG A 427 -7.68 -15.08 1.26
N ILE A 428 -6.97 -15.95 1.99
CA ILE A 428 -7.59 -16.75 3.05
C ILE A 428 -7.95 -15.91 4.27
N GLY A 429 -7.25 -14.78 4.52
CA GLY A 429 -7.61 -13.80 5.55
C GLY A 429 -8.95 -13.10 5.31
N ARG A 430 -9.61 -13.33 4.17
CA ARG A 430 -10.99 -12.90 3.93
C ARG A 430 -12.02 -13.81 4.60
N VAL A 431 -11.63 -15.03 4.96
CA VAL A 431 -12.48 -15.95 5.71
C VAL A 431 -12.27 -15.86 7.22
N GLY A 432 -13.31 -16.22 7.95
CA GLY A 432 -13.26 -16.29 9.41
C GLY A 432 -13.48 -14.94 10.12
N ARG A 433 -14.10 -15.02 11.30
CA ARG A 433 -14.18 -13.94 12.32
C ARG A 433 -13.91 -14.59 13.68
N ALA A 434 -13.64 -13.76 14.70
CA ALA A 434 -13.44 -14.21 16.08
C ALA A 434 -14.50 -15.23 16.60
N GLU A 435 -15.69 -15.28 16.02
CA GLU A 435 -16.80 -16.16 16.43
C GLU A 435 -17.13 -17.31 15.43
N ARG A 436 -16.47 -17.37 14.26
CA ARG A 436 -16.83 -18.31 13.18
C ARG A 436 -15.62 -18.81 12.41
N MET A 437 -15.50 -20.14 12.30
CA MET A 437 -14.55 -20.79 11.39
C MET A 437 -14.92 -20.49 9.94
N GLY A 438 -13.92 -20.12 9.16
CA GLY A 438 -13.99 -20.01 7.70
C GLY A 438 -13.28 -21.17 7.03
N LEU A 439 -13.73 -21.54 5.82
CA LEU A 439 -13.10 -22.57 5.01
C LEU A 439 -12.53 -21.97 3.72
N ALA A 440 -11.23 -22.13 3.49
CA ALA A 440 -10.56 -21.77 2.25
C ALA A 440 -10.16 -23.04 1.46
N ILE A 441 -10.69 -23.19 0.25
CA ILE A 441 -10.40 -24.33 -0.63
C ILE A 441 -9.52 -23.85 -1.78
N SER A 442 -8.37 -24.46 -1.96
CA SER A 442 -7.44 -24.12 -3.04
C SER A 442 -7.34 -25.25 -4.07
N LEU A 443 -7.71 -24.98 -5.30
CA LEU A 443 -7.59 -25.92 -6.41
C LEU A 443 -6.18 -25.82 -7.00
N VAL A 444 -5.41 -26.91 -6.93
CA VAL A 444 -3.98 -26.90 -7.30
C VAL A 444 -3.75 -27.81 -8.50
N ALA A 445 -3.31 -27.25 -9.61
CA ALA A 445 -2.99 -28.02 -10.82
C ALA A 445 -1.76 -28.90 -10.64
N THR A 446 -1.87 -30.20 -10.98
CA THR A 446 -0.74 -31.13 -10.92
C THR A 446 0.16 -31.09 -12.16
N GLU A 447 -0.32 -30.48 -13.25
CA GLU A 447 0.48 -30.19 -14.45
C GLU A 447 0.58 -28.67 -14.65
N LYS A 448 1.52 -28.23 -15.48
CA LYS A 448 1.69 -26.81 -15.75
C LYS A 448 0.49 -26.24 -16.52
N GLU A 449 0.11 -25.02 -16.20
CA GLU A 449 -0.94 -24.28 -16.91
C GLU A 449 -0.33 -23.13 -17.71
N LYS A 450 -0.66 -23.06 -18.99
CA LYS A 450 -0.30 -21.94 -19.85
C LYS A 450 -1.38 -20.87 -19.74
N VAL A 451 -1.01 -19.63 -19.51
CA VAL A 451 -1.97 -18.52 -19.40
C VAL A 451 -1.46 -17.27 -20.09
N TRP A 452 -2.35 -16.32 -20.34
CA TRP A 452 -2.00 -15.00 -20.85
C TRP A 452 -1.29 -14.15 -19.79
N TYR A 453 -0.14 -13.57 -20.17
CA TYR A 453 0.63 -12.64 -19.34
C TYR A 453 0.70 -11.22 -19.94
N HIS A 454 0.51 -11.10 -21.26
CA HIS A 454 0.43 -9.84 -22.01
C HIS A 454 1.52 -8.81 -21.69
N VAL A 455 2.68 -8.94 -22.35
CA VAL A 455 3.71 -7.88 -22.40
C VAL A 455 3.52 -6.88 -23.54
N CYS A 456 2.51 -7.10 -24.39
CA CYS A 456 2.25 -6.25 -25.54
C CYS A 456 1.74 -4.86 -25.15
N SER A 457 2.02 -3.86 -25.98
CA SER A 457 1.62 -2.46 -25.77
C SER A 457 0.12 -2.28 -25.56
N ASN A 458 -0.71 -3.08 -26.24
CA ASN A 458 -2.16 -3.05 -26.14
C ASN A 458 -2.72 -3.79 -24.91
N ARG A 459 -1.85 -4.32 -24.02
CA ARG A 459 -2.21 -5.00 -22.77
C ARG A 459 -3.30 -6.06 -22.94
N GLY A 460 -3.17 -6.89 -23.96
CA GLY A 460 -4.07 -8.01 -24.24
C GLY A 460 -5.27 -7.70 -25.14
N LYS A 461 -5.61 -6.44 -25.41
CA LYS A 461 -6.74 -6.10 -26.29
C LYS A 461 -6.50 -6.62 -27.72
N GLY A 462 -7.26 -7.64 -28.11
CA GLY A 462 -7.14 -8.29 -29.43
C GLY A 462 -5.81 -9.02 -29.62
N CYS A 463 -5.16 -9.48 -28.55
CA CYS A 463 -3.89 -10.19 -28.64
C CYS A 463 -4.11 -11.68 -28.96
N TYR A 464 -3.36 -12.21 -29.93
CA TYR A 464 -3.38 -13.62 -30.33
C TYR A 464 -1.99 -14.26 -30.31
N ASN A 465 -1.00 -13.61 -29.68
CA ASN A 465 0.39 -14.07 -29.66
C ASN A 465 0.62 -15.07 -28.52
N THR A 466 0.36 -16.34 -28.81
CA THR A 466 0.43 -17.46 -27.84
C THR A 466 1.85 -17.97 -27.57
N ARG A 467 2.89 -17.32 -28.10
CA ARG A 467 4.29 -17.64 -27.75
C ARG A 467 4.58 -17.26 -26.30
N LEU A 468 5.64 -17.82 -25.73
CA LEU A 468 6.06 -17.51 -24.37
C LEU A 468 6.68 -16.12 -24.29
N LYS A 469 6.56 -15.46 -23.14
CA LYS A 469 7.15 -14.14 -22.88
C LYS A 469 8.64 -14.10 -23.20
N GLU A 470 9.37 -15.15 -22.85
CA GLU A 470 10.79 -15.33 -23.13
C GLU A 470 11.11 -15.37 -24.64
N ASP A 471 10.15 -15.78 -25.47
CA ASP A 471 10.24 -15.83 -26.93
C ASP A 471 9.57 -14.61 -27.62
N GLY A 472 9.41 -13.50 -26.90
CA GLY A 472 8.72 -12.31 -27.42
C GLY A 472 7.21 -12.53 -27.65
N GLY A 473 6.63 -13.45 -26.90
CA GLY A 473 5.21 -13.78 -26.87
C GLY A 473 4.42 -13.11 -25.76
N CYS A 474 3.18 -13.54 -25.53
CA CYS A 474 2.30 -12.96 -24.51
C CYS A 474 1.74 -14.01 -23.53
N THR A 475 2.36 -15.18 -23.43
CA THR A 475 1.95 -16.26 -22.52
C THR A 475 3.08 -16.67 -21.57
N ILE A 476 2.73 -17.37 -20.51
CA ILE A 476 3.66 -17.95 -19.54
C ILE A 476 3.09 -19.28 -19.03
N TRP A 477 3.97 -20.18 -18.60
CA TRP A 477 3.60 -21.41 -17.90
C TRP A 477 3.71 -21.22 -16.39
N TYR A 478 2.66 -21.55 -15.66
CA TYR A 478 2.69 -21.63 -14.20
C TYR A 478 2.79 -23.09 -13.75
N ASN A 479 3.55 -23.31 -12.69
CA ASN A 479 3.63 -24.58 -11.98
C ASN A 479 3.01 -24.40 -10.60
N GLU A 480 1.73 -24.73 -10.45
CA GLU A 480 1.03 -24.50 -9.18
C GLU A 480 1.52 -25.41 -8.04
N MET A 481 2.10 -26.57 -8.33
CA MET A 481 2.76 -27.40 -7.31
C MET A 481 3.98 -26.70 -6.71
N GLN A 482 4.72 -25.95 -7.52
CA GLN A 482 5.84 -25.13 -7.02
C GLN A 482 5.31 -23.96 -6.20
N LEU A 483 4.28 -23.26 -6.69
CA LEU A 483 3.66 -22.16 -5.93
C LEU A 483 3.12 -22.64 -4.58
N LEU A 484 2.52 -23.84 -4.53
CA LEU A 484 2.07 -24.47 -3.30
C LEU A 484 3.25 -24.70 -2.34
N SER A 485 4.35 -25.28 -2.83
CA SER A 485 5.54 -25.50 -2.01
C SER A 485 6.11 -24.19 -1.43
N GLU A 486 6.13 -23.11 -2.22
CA GLU A 486 6.58 -21.79 -1.76
C GLU A 486 5.63 -21.19 -0.70
N ILE A 487 4.33 -21.47 -0.80
CA ILE A 487 3.33 -21.09 0.20
C ILE A 487 3.52 -21.89 1.49
N GLU A 488 3.67 -23.21 1.40
CA GLU A 488 3.87 -24.09 2.58
C GLU A 488 5.16 -23.75 3.33
N GLU A 489 6.25 -23.47 2.60
CA GLU A 489 7.49 -22.97 3.17
C GLU A 489 7.28 -21.63 3.89
N HIS A 490 6.52 -20.71 3.29
CA HIS A 490 6.26 -19.40 3.88
C HIS A 490 5.41 -19.47 5.16
N LEU A 491 4.44 -20.38 5.20
CA LEU A 491 3.57 -20.60 6.35
C LEU A 491 4.21 -21.53 7.39
N ASN A 492 5.35 -22.15 7.06
CA ASN A 492 5.99 -23.17 7.85
C ASN A 492 5.03 -24.32 8.23
N CYS A 493 4.15 -24.71 7.28
CA CYS A 493 3.20 -25.80 7.46
C CYS A 493 2.86 -26.48 6.12
N THR A 494 2.59 -27.79 6.16
CA THR A 494 1.99 -28.50 5.03
C THR A 494 0.47 -28.36 5.08
N ILE A 495 -0.15 -27.96 3.97
CA ILE A 495 -1.59 -27.74 3.92
C ILE A 495 -2.28 -29.09 3.66
N SER A 496 -3.31 -29.39 4.44
CA SER A 496 -4.08 -30.63 4.31
C SER A 496 -4.65 -30.81 2.89
N GLN A 497 -4.40 -31.97 2.30
CA GLN A 497 -4.92 -32.33 0.99
C GLN A 497 -6.27 -33.03 1.12
N VAL A 498 -7.20 -32.69 0.22
CA VAL A 498 -8.53 -33.28 0.14
C VAL A 498 -8.70 -33.91 -1.24
N GLU A 499 -9.37 -35.06 -1.26
CA GLU A 499 -9.65 -35.80 -2.48
C GLU A 499 -10.53 -34.99 -3.47
N PRO A 500 -10.56 -35.37 -4.76
CA PRO A 500 -11.38 -34.72 -5.77
C PRO A 500 -12.88 -34.61 -5.46
N ASP A 501 -13.42 -35.41 -4.54
CA ASP A 501 -14.83 -35.26 -4.12
C ASP A 501 -15.06 -34.03 -3.22
N ILE A 502 -13.99 -33.34 -2.81
CA ILE A 502 -13.97 -32.10 -2.01
C ILE A 502 -14.68 -32.30 -0.67
N LYS A 503 -14.68 -33.53 -0.14
CA LYS A 503 -15.18 -33.77 1.21
C LYS A 503 -14.09 -33.45 2.22
N VAL A 504 -14.15 -32.23 2.73
CA VAL A 504 -13.26 -31.79 3.81
C VAL A 504 -13.63 -32.59 5.08
N PRO A 505 -12.73 -33.43 5.61
CA PRO A 505 -13.00 -34.20 6.81
C PRO A 505 -13.29 -33.26 7.98
N VAL A 506 -14.31 -33.62 8.76
CA VAL A 506 -14.62 -32.93 10.00
C VAL A 506 -13.72 -33.55 11.07
N ASP A 507 -12.54 -32.98 11.29
CA ASP A 507 -11.67 -33.49 12.35
C ASP A 507 -12.36 -33.39 13.72
N GLU A 508 -12.14 -34.41 14.56
CA GLU A 508 -12.64 -34.51 15.94
C GLU A 508 -12.15 -33.37 16.86
N PHE A 509 -11.23 -32.53 16.38
CA PHE A 509 -10.74 -31.36 17.11
C PHE A 509 -11.83 -30.27 17.30
N ASP A 510 -12.92 -30.30 16.53
CA ASP A 510 -13.87 -29.17 16.43
C ASP A 510 -15.34 -29.61 16.47
N GLY A 511 -15.69 -30.44 17.47
CA GLY A 511 -16.97 -31.12 17.67
C GLY A 511 -18.27 -30.32 17.44
N LYS A 512 -18.66 -30.17 16.17
CA LYS A 512 -19.85 -29.49 15.59
C LYS A 512 -19.64 -28.05 15.11
N VAL A 513 -18.56 -27.76 14.38
CA VAL A 513 -18.52 -26.53 13.58
C VAL A 513 -19.04 -26.80 12.17
N THR A 514 -20.25 -26.33 11.88
CA THR A 514 -20.72 -26.15 10.50
C THR A 514 -20.17 -24.81 10.02
N TYR A 515 -19.29 -24.79 9.01
CA TYR A 515 -18.78 -23.55 8.42
C TYR A 515 -19.94 -22.60 8.11
N GLY A 516 -19.78 -21.32 8.44
CA GLY A 516 -20.84 -20.33 8.26
C GLY A 516 -22.00 -20.37 9.28
N GLN A 517 -22.10 -21.34 10.20
CA GLN A 517 -23.07 -21.29 11.31
C GLN A 517 -22.47 -20.64 12.56
N LYS A 518 -23.28 -19.90 13.34
CA LYS A 518 -22.87 -19.42 14.68
C LYS A 518 -22.86 -20.63 15.61
N ARG A 519 -21.83 -20.78 16.46
CA ARG A 519 -21.84 -21.80 17.53
C ARG A 519 -23.14 -21.67 18.34
N ALA A 520 -24.01 -22.66 18.24
CA ALA A 520 -25.19 -22.78 19.08
C ALA A 520 -24.78 -23.46 20.38
N ALA A 521 -25.12 -22.84 21.52
CA ALA A 521 -24.86 -23.31 22.87
C ALA A 521 -23.40 -23.27 23.34
N GLY A 522 -22.97 -22.05 23.64
CA GLY A 522 -21.90 -21.75 24.57
C GLY A 522 -21.91 -20.24 24.74
N GLY A 523 -22.73 -19.74 25.66
CA GLY A 523 -22.60 -18.38 26.16
C GLY A 523 -21.22 -18.25 26.81
N GLY A 524 -20.19 -18.10 25.99
CA GLY A 524 -18.89 -17.69 26.44
C GLY A 524 -19.05 -16.29 27.00
N ASN A 525 -18.58 -16.06 28.21
CA ASN A 525 -18.42 -14.75 28.83
C ASN A 525 -17.42 -13.86 28.06
N TYR A 526 -17.45 -13.85 26.74
CA TYR A 526 -16.75 -12.86 25.93
C TYR A 526 -17.61 -11.60 25.92
N LYS A 527 -17.46 -10.80 26.99
CA LYS A 527 -17.53 -9.34 26.87
C LYS A 527 -16.76 -8.97 25.60
N GLY A 528 -17.38 -8.20 24.71
CA GLY A 528 -16.89 -8.02 23.35
C GLY A 528 -15.41 -7.61 23.34
N HIS A 529 -14.68 -7.95 22.28
CA HIS A 529 -13.27 -7.55 22.13
C HIS A 529 -13.04 -6.05 22.44
N VAL A 530 -14.05 -5.22 22.20
CA VAL A 530 -14.11 -3.80 22.58
C VAL A 530 -14.02 -3.58 24.09
N ASP A 531 -14.74 -4.34 24.92
CA ASP A 531 -14.70 -4.23 26.38
C ASP A 531 -13.36 -4.72 26.95
N ILE A 532 -12.76 -5.72 26.30
CA ILE A 532 -11.43 -6.26 26.68
C ILE A 532 -10.33 -5.26 26.30
N LEU A 533 -10.44 -4.62 25.13
CA LEU A 533 -9.46 -3.67 24.63
C LEU A 533 -9.67 -2.24 25.14
N ALA A 534 -10.85 -1.89 25.66
CA ALA A 534 -11.15 -0.54 26.15
C ALA A 534 -10.13 -0.03 27.19
N PRO A 535 -9.71 -0.82 28.19
CA PRO A 535 -8.67 -0.41 29.14
C PRO A 535 -7.33 -0.17 28.43
N THR A 536 -6.94 -1.08 27.53
CA THR A 536 -5.69 -0.97 26.77
C THR A 536 -5.67 0.23 25.84
N VAL A 537 -6.79 0.54 25.18
CA VAL A 537 -6.94 1.72 24.31
C VAL A 537 -6.92 3.01 25.13
N GLN A 538 -7.54 3.02 26.32
CA GLN A 538 -7.44 4.17 27.25
C GLN A 538 -6.00 4.40 27.71
N GLU A 539 -5.28 3.33 28.05
CA GLU A 539 -3.87 3.40 28.42
C GLU A 539 -3.00 3.88 27.25
N LEU A 540 -3.24 3.36 26.04
CA LEU A 540 -2.52 3.80 24.84
C LEU A 540 -2.76 5.29 24.54
N ALA A 541 -3.99 5.76 24.68
CA ALA A 541 -4.33 7.17 24.49
C ALA A 541 -3.70 8.06 25.58
N ALA A 542 -3.58 7.56 26.82
CA ALA A 542 -2.88 8.25 27.89
C ALA A 542 -1.37 8.34 27.60
N LEU A 543 -0.74 7.24 27.19
CA LEU A 543 0.66 7.18 26.79
C LEU A 543 0.96 8.04 25.56
N GLU A 544 0.07 8.05 24.56
CA GLU A 544 0.20 8.92 23.39
C GLU A 544 0.12 10.39 23.82
N LYS A 545 -0.86 10.74 24.65
CA LYS A 545 -0.98 12.10 25.20
C LYS A 545 0.25 12.48 26.01
N GLU A 546 0.76 11.59 26.85
CA GLU A 546 1.96 11.82 27.65
C GLU A 546 3.20 11.97 26.74
N ALA A 547 3.38 11.13 25.73
CA ALA A 547 4.46 11.25 24.76
C ALA A 547 4.37 12.59 24.00
N GLN A 548 3.19 12.98 23.53
CA GLN A 548 2.97 14.25 22.84
C GLN A 548 3.16 15.47 23.77
N THR A 549 2.77 15.37 25.04
CA THR A 549 2.89 16.46 26.02
C THR A 549 4.25 16.51 26.71
N SER A 550 5.02 15.42 26.72
CA SER A 550 6.38 15.37 27.27
C SER A 550 7.32 16.36 26.60
N PHE A 551 7.08 16.66 25.31
CA PHE A 551 7.79 17.69 24.57
C PHE A 551 7.62 19.10 25.18
N LEU A 552 6.53 19.35 25.90
CA LEU A 552 6.27 20.63 26.59
C LEU A 552 6.99 20.75 27.93
N HIS A 553 7.51 19.64 28.47
CA HIS A 553 8.16 19.57 29.79
C HIS A 553 9.67 19.30 29.72
N LEU A 554 10.23 19.18 28.52
CA LEU A 554 11.68 19.02 28.25
C LEU A 554 12.46 20.36 28.26
N GLY A 555 11.94 21.39 28.95
CA GLY A 555 12.54 22.72 29.05
C GLY A 555 13.28 22.95 30.35
#